data_AF-A0AAX7T597-F1
#
_entry.id   AF-A0AAX7T597-F1
#
_cell.length_a   1.000
_cell.length_b   1.000
_cell.length_c   1.000
_cell.angle_alpha   90.00
_cell.angle_beta   90.00
_cell.angle_gamma   90.00
#
_symmetry.space_group_name_H-M   'P 1'
#
loop_
_entity.id
_entity.type
_entity.pdbx_description
1 polymer ?
#
loop_
_entity_poly.entity_id
_entity_poly.type
_entity_poly.pdbx_seq_one_letter_code
_entity_poly.pdbx_strand_id
1 'polypeptide(L)'
;MSNPQNLQPAQALAQMMASIAAFQQEQAAEHQRHLQDLQALTERQTQVLQNFLAQFGAAANPPPLDGLELSPEDHHHRMEEILMPGEANELSAKCVKYTRSDSKQGEGNEGKKWFWPLVKCVTVRVPNKSLLQHVTLVDLPGNGDCNKSRDQMWKGIVGDCSTVWIVTESNRPASEKEAWEILESVSSLIGNGGECQQIHFICTKSDLLDDSDDLSRAHIHDGIVMTNQQAKDGVRKEFNKRSKINKHFTDDSFKVFTVSSKEFLKGKHLSPEETEIPKLQGFLQDLNDCHSEIVNYVSGAYGILALIQGANSGGVDDKKGEVCSELERNMILQLANINKEMEETITAFEKCLNDGVEKSKRSYGEKLKNFLYHGKRGGAFHRVLKCVVKNGGVHKPKNKTLINLNMMLASCLTDSIDEKFRKTFPNDSECGAFNGVIKTFSLNTDSLIEKYKNTELQLRFLKTEEEKIKAKLNRMIREQKKKVYSSLTETIVNIMEEGYKKAAEFSGKDTLYNMRETIKNHVHSKKDMFEQAKNTMLEKLRSLRVCPVL
;
A
#
# COMPACT_ATOMS: atom_id res chain seq x y z
N MET A 1 21.38 32.13 44.80
CA MET A 1 20.11 31.37 44.81
C MET A 1 19.70 31.16 43.36
N SER A 2 20.03 30.00 42.80
CA SER A 2 19.79 29.67 41.39
C SER A 2 18.33 29.28 41.21
N ASN A 3 17.66 29.92 40.24
CA ASN A 3 16.22 29.84 40.03
C ASN A 3 15.81 28.45 39.49
N PRO A 4 14.83 27.72 40.09
CA PRO A 4 14.50 26.35 39.71
C PRO A 4 13.81 26.20 38.33
N GLN A 5 13.40 27.29 37.67
CA GLN A 5 12.63 27.25 36.42
C GLN A 5 13.49 27.09 35.15
N ASN A 6 14.82 27.22 35.22
CA ASN A 6 15.72 27.03 34.07
C ASN A 6 16.20 25.57 33.87
N LEU A 7 15.80 24.63 34.73
CA LEU A 7 16.29 23.25 34.67
C LEU A 7 15.51 22.36 33.68
N GLN A 8 14.21 22.63 33.46
CA GLN A 8 13.35 21.81 32.59
C GLN A 8 13.67 21.90 31.08
N PRO A 9 13.97 23.09 30.50
CA PRO A 9 14.26 23.21 29.06
C PRO A 9 15.64 22.64 28.69
N ALA A 10 16.65 22.85 29.54
CA ALA A 10 17.97 22.26 29.39
C ALA A 10 17.92 20.72 29.47
N GLN A 11 17.01 20.17 30.28
CA GLN A 11 16.72 18.74 30.32
C GLN A 11 16.05 18.22 29.04
N ALA A 12 15.15 19.00 28.42
CA ALA A 12 14.51 18.64 27.16
C ALA A 12 15.52 18.63 25.98
N LEU A 13 16.39 19.63 25.90
CA LEU A 13 17.46 19.67 24.89
C LEU A 13 18.49 18.54 25.11
N ALA A 14 18.84 18.26 26.37
CA ALA A 14 19.71 17.13 26.71
C ALA A 14 19.05 15.78 26.37
N GLN A 15 17.74 15.63 26.59
CA GLN A 15 16.98 14.45 26.17
C GLN A 15 16.91 14.31 24.66
N MET A 16 16.73 15.41 23.91
CA MET A 16 16.74 15.39 22.44
C MET A 16 18.12 15.03 21.90
N MET A 17 19.20 15.63 22.43
CA MET A 17 20.58 15.26 22.06
C MET A 17 20.90 13.80 22.42
N ALA A 18 20.40 13.30 23.55
CA ALA A 18 20.53 11.89 23.93
C ALA A 18 19.73 10.98 22.98
N SER A 19 18.54 11.37 22.55
CA SER A 19 17.73 10.64 21.55
C SER A 19 18.38 10.66 20.17
N ILE A 20 19.00 11.77 19.77
CA ILE A 20 19.78 11.88 18.52
C ILE A 20 21.03 10.99 18.60
N ALA A 21 21.75 10.99 19.73
CA ALA A 21 22.90 10.12 19.93
C ALA A 21 22.51 8.64 19.96
N ALA A 22 21.40 8.29 20.62
CA ALA A 22 20.83 6.94 20.63
C ALA A 22 20.41 6.51 19.21
N PHE A 23 19.79 7.41 18.44
CA PHE A 23 19.44 7.18 17.04
C PHE A 23 20.67 6.98 16.15
N GLN A 24 21.73 7.77 16.34
CA GLN A 24 23.00 7.58 15.64
C GLN A 24 23.66 6.25 16.01
N GLN A 25 23.55 5.82 17.27
CA GLN A 25 24.08 4.55 17.74
C GLN A 25 23.27 3.36 17.20
N GLU A 26 21.94 3.50 17.09
CA GLU A 26 21.06 2.49 16.47
C GLU A 26 21.33 2.38 14.96
N GLN A 27 21.45 3.51 14.25
CA GLN A 27 21.87 3.56 12.84
C GLN A 27 23.25 2.92 12.63
N ALA A 28 24.22 3.23 13.49
CA ALA A 28 25.55 2.63 13.42
C ALA A 28 25.50 1.11 13.69
N ALA A 29 24.69 0.66 14.65
CA ALA A 29 24.51 -0.76 14.95
C ALA A 29 23.76 -1.52 13.84
N GLU A 30 22.80 -0.87 13.18
CA GLU A 30 22.09 -1.42 12.03
C GLU A 30 23.00 -1.48 10.80
N HIS A 31 23.78 -0.43 10.54
CA HIS A 31 24.78 -0.42 9.48
C HIS A 31 25.89 -1.45 9.72
N GLN A 32 26.33 -1.61 10.97
CA GLN A 32 27.31 -2.62 11.35
C GLN A 32 26.75 -4.04 11.28
N ARG A 33 25.47 -4.26 11.63
CA ARG A 33 24.77 -5.53 11.36
C ARG A 33 24.68 -5.81 9.86
N HIS A 34 24.35 -4.81 9.05
CA HIS A 34 24.32 -4.95 7.59
C HIS A 34 25.70 -5.28 7.00
N LEU A 35 26.77 -4.68 7.54
CA LEU A 35 28.16 -5.00 7.20
C LEU A 35 28.56 -6.40 7.65
N GLN A 36 28.15 -6.84 8.85
CA GLN A 36 28.36 -8.20 9.34
C GLN A 36 27.59 -9.24 8.53
N ASP A 37 26.35 -8.94 8.12
CA ASP A 37 25.55 -9.80 7.25
C ASP A 37 26.17 -9.88 5.85
N LEU A 38 26.69 -8.78 5.31
CA LEU A 38 27.45 -8.77 4.06
C LEU A 38 28.77 -9.53 4.18
N GLN A 39 29.50 -9.40 5.30
CA GLN A 39 30.71 -10.18 5.57
C GLN A 39 30.39 -11.67 5.72
N ALA A 40 29.37 -12.04 6.48
CA ALA A 40 28.93 -13.42 6.65
C ALA A 40 28.43 -14.01 5.33
N LEU A 41 27.75 -13.22 4.49
CA LEU A 41 27.37 -13.62 3.13
C LEU A 41 28.61 -13.83 2.26
N THR A 42 29.61 -12.95 2.35
CA THR A 42 30.87 -13.04 1.60
C THR A 42 31.69 -14.24 2.06
N GLU A 43 31.76 -14.52 3.36
CA GLU A 43 32.42 -15.69 3.94
C GLU A 43 31.70 -16.98 3.53
N ARG A 44 30.36 -17.00 3.56
CA ARG A 44 29.57 -18.15 3.06
C ARG A 44 29.80 -18.37 1.57
N GLN A 45 29.82 -17.32 0.75
CA GLN A 45 30.11 -17.43 -0.68
C GLN A 45 31.54 -17.91 -0.93
N THR A 46 32.51 -17.43 -0.12
CA THR A 46 33.91 -17.85 -0.18
C THR A 46 34.08 -19.30 0.24
N GLN A 47 33.39 -19.75 1.29
CA GLN A 47 33.38 -21.15 1.74
C GLN A 47 32.69 -22.06 0.72
N VAL A 48 31.61 -21.62 0.09
CA VAL A 48 30.96 -22.36 -1.01
C VAL A 48 31.90 -22.48 -2.20
N LEU A 49 32.61 -21.40 -2.57
CA LEU A 49 33.63 -21.44 -3.63
C LEU A 49 34.81 -22.34 -3.26
N GLN A 50 35.30 -22.30 -2.02
CA GLN A 50 36.37 -23.19 -1.54
C GLN A 50 35.92 -24.65 -1.49
N ASN A 51 34.69 -24.93 -1.06
CA ASN A 51 34.10 -26.28 -1.05
C ASN A 51 33.86 -26.79 -2.49
N PHE A 52 33.45 -25.90 -3.40
CA PHE A 52 33.30 -26.22 -4.83
C PHE A 52 34.66 -26.52 -5.45
N LEU A 53 35.70 -25.71 -5.17
CA LEU A 53 37.07 -25.95 -5.61
C LEU A 53 37.65 -27.24 -4.99
N ALA A 54 37.33 -27.56 -3.74
CA ALA A 54 37.73 -28.81 -3.09
C ALA A 54 37.00 -30.03 -3.69
N GLN A 55 35.75 -29.90 -4.12
CA GLN A 55 34.98 -30.95 -4.82
C GLN A 55 35.52 -31.28 -6.21
N PHE A 56 36.21 -30.34 -6.89
CA PHE A 56 36.94 -30.63 -8.12
C PHE A 56 38.37 -31.16 -7.89
N GLY A 57 38.84 -31.17 -6.63
CA GLY A 57 40.17 -31.64 -6.24
C GLY A 57 40.21 -33.00 -5.53
N ALA A 58 39.11 -33.53 -5.01
CA ALA A 58 39.10 -34.83 -4.33
C ALA A 58 37.79 -35.60 -4.58
N ALA A 59 37.93 -36.79 -5.17
CA ALA A 59 36.85 -37.73 -5.41
C ALA A 59 36.31 -38.38 -4.12
N ALA A 60 35.04 -38.80 -4.20
CA ALA A 60 34.31 -39.81 -3.40
C ALA A 60 33.42 -39.34 -2.22
N ASN A 61 32.10 -39.38 -2.49
CA ASN A 61 30.91 -39.61 -1.64
C ASN A 61 30.60 -38.71 -0.42
N PRO A 62 29.40 -38.09 -0.35
CA PRO A 62 28.95 -37.35 0.85
C PRO A 62 28.18 -38.23 1.86
N PRO A 63 28.33 -38.02 3.18
CA PRO A 63 27.44 -38.58 4.20
C PRO A 63 26.22 -37.66 4.46
N PRO A 64 25.12 -38.19 5.03
CA PRO A 64 23.89 -37.44 5.27
C PRO A 64 23.97 -36.59 6.55
N LEU A 65 23.41 -35.38 6.50
CA LEU A 65 23.29 -34.48 7.64
C LEU A 65 21.89 -34.63 8.26
N ASP A 66 21.80 -35.45 9.31
CA ASP A 66 20.70 -35.41 10.29
C ASP A 66 21.13 -34.59 11.51
N GLY A 67 20.21 -33.82 12.07
CA GLY A 67 20.27 -33.33 13.44
C GLY A 67 20.51 -31.83 13.62
N LEU A 68 19.43 -31.04 13.59
CA LEU A 68 19.28 -29.80 14.35
C LEU A 68 17.78 -29.58 14.60
N GLU A 69 17.25 -30.22 15.64
CA GLU A 69 15.94 -29.90 16.21
C GLU A 69 16.04 -28.59 17.02
N LEU A 70 15.15 -27.65 16.73
CA LEU A 70 14.87 -26.48 17.56
C LEU A 70 13.36 -26.47 17.91
N SER A 71 13.10 -26.10 19.17
CA SER A 71 11.85 -26.13 19.94
C SER A 71 10.63 -25.42 19.31
N PRO A 72 9.38 -25.81 19.64
CA PRO A 72 8.19 -25.46 18.85
C PRO A 72 7.51 -24.18 19.33
N GLU A 73 7.67 -23.11 18.56
CA GLU A 73 6.76 -21.97 18.55
C GLU A 73 6.25 -21.76 17.11
N ASP A 74 5.06 -22.31 16.84
CA ASP A 74 4.19 -22.07 15.67
C ASP A 74 4.86 -21.66 14.34
N HIS A 75 5.77 -22.49 13.83
CA HIS A 75 6.25 -22.40 12.46
C HIS A 75 5.18 -22.89 11.48
N HIS A 76 4.47 -21.97 10.84
CA HIS A 76 4.13 -22.21 9.43
C HIS A 76 5.46 -22.21 8.66
N HIS A 77 6.00 -23.39 8.33
CA HIS A 77 7.18 -23.51 7.48
C HIS A 77 6.93 -22.77 6.15
N ARG A 78 7.47 -21.55 6.02
CA ARG A 78 7.57 -20.86 4.74
C ARG A 78 8.64 -21.58 3.94
N MET A 79 8.21 -22.44 3.02
CA MET A 79 9.12 -23.00 2.02
C MET A 79 9.43 -21.90 1.01
N GLU A 80 10.70 -21.50 0.95
CA GLU A 80 11.22 -20.56 -0.06
C GLU A 80 12.13 -21.31 -1.01
N GLU A 81 11.89 -21.18 -2.31
CA GLU A 81 12.72 -21.75 -3.36
C GLU A 81 13.27 -20.61 -4.23
N ILE A 82 14.60 -20.53 -4.34
CA ILE A 82 15.30 -19.50 -5.11
C ILE A 82 15.76 -20.11 -6.43
N LEU A 83 15.36 -19.49 -7.54
CA LEU A 83 15.77 -19.86 -8.89
C LEU A 83 16.68 -18.77 -9.46
N MET A 84 17.85 -19.18 -9.97
CA MET A 84 18.83 -18.28 -10.62
C MET A 84 19.09 -18.70 -12.07
N PRO A 85 18.10 -18.57 -12.97
CA PRO A 85 18.27 -18.90 -14.39
C PRO A 85 19.11 -17.83 -15.10
N GLY A 86 19.85 -18.24 -16.13
CA GLY A 86 20.66 -17.32 -16.95
C GLY A 86 19.84 -16.56 -17.99
N GLU A 87 18.69 -17.12 -18.41
CA GLU A 87 17.84 -16.56 -19.46
C GLU A 87 16.35 -16.56 -19.11
N ALA A 88 15.59 -15.64 -19.73
CA ALA A 88 14.15 -15.51 -19.52
C ALA A 88 13.35 -16.76 -19.92
N ASN A 89 13.75 -17.46 -20.97
CA ASN A 89 13.11 -18.71 -21.40
C ASN A 89 13.28 -19.83 -20.37
N GLU A 90 14.47 -19.92 -19.77
CA GLU A 90 14.77 -20.88 -18.70
C GLU A 90 13.96 -20.56 -17.43
N LEU A 91 13.88 -19.28 -17.05
CA LEU A 91 13.03 -18.82 -15.96
C LEU A 91 11.56 -19.21 -16.21
N SER A 92 11.05 -18.90 -17.40
CA SER A 92 9.68 -19.21 -17.79
C SER A 92 9.38 -20.70 -17.63
N ALA A 93 10.24 -21.57 -18.18
CA ALA A 93 10.08 -23.03 -18.07
C ALA A 93 10.08 -23.52 -16.61
N LYS A 94 10.96 -22.99 -15.76
CA LYS A 94 11.02 -23.33 -14.33
C LYS A 94 9.82 -22.79 -13.54
N CYS A 95 9.30 -21.61 -13.90
CA CYS A 95 8.15 -20.96 -13.25
C CYS A 95 6.80 -21.66 -13.53
N VAL A 96 6.71 -22.45 -14.61
CA VAL A 96 5.45 -23.13 -14.99
C VAL A 96 4.90 -23.97 -13.84
N LYS A 97 5.73 -24.76 -13.13
CA LYS A 97 5.29 -25.62 -12.01
C LYS A 97 4.71 -24.87 -10.80
N TYR A 98 4.98 -23.57 -10.70
CA TYR A 98 4.50 -22.71 -9.60
C TYR A 98 3.29 -21.86 -9.97
N THR A 99 3.07 -21.59 -11.25
CA THR A 99 2.10 -20.59 -11.72
C THR A 99 0.94 -21.16 -12.53
N ARG A 100 1.03 -22.42 -13.01
CA ARG A 100 0.01 -23.02 -13.87
C ARG A 100 -0.60 -24.29 -13.25
N SER A 101 -1.86 -24.54 -13.61
CA SER A 101 -2.54 -25.81 -13.35
C SER A 101 -2.24 -26.82 -14.47
N ASP A 102 -2.24 -28.11 -14.14
CA ASP A 102 -1.92 -29.28 -14.98
C ASP A 102 -2.80 -29.45 -16.25
N SER A 103 -3.71 -28.50 -16.53
CA SER A 103 -4.86 -28.72 -17.42
C SER A 103 -4.57 -28.62 -18.92
N LYS A 104 -3.30 -28.61 -19.37
CA LYS A 104 -2.99 -28.70 -20.80
C LYS A 104 -1.79 -29.60 -21.10
N GLN A 105 -2.12 -30.86 -21.41
CA GLN A 105 -1.56 -31.75 -22.44
C GLN A 105 -0.84 -33.04 -21.99
N GLY A 106 -1.20 -34.12 -22.71
CA GLY A 106 -0.25 -35.02 -23.37
C GLY A 106 0.34 -36.12 -22.51
N GLU A 107 0.00 -37.38 -22.85
CA GLU A 107 0.63 -38.58 -22.33
C GLU A 107 2.18 -38.47 -22.45
N GLY A 108 2.88 -38.53 -21.32
CA GLY A 108 4.36 -38.52 -21.30
C GLY A 108 5.06 -37.84 -20.12
N ASN A 109 4.38 -37.40 -19.06
CA ASN A 109 5.01 -36.79 -17.88
C ASN A 109 4.61 -37.46 -16.56
N GLU A 110 4.81 -38.77 -16.46
CA GLU A 110 4.80 -39.44 -15.16
C GLU A 110 5.92 -38.87 -14.27
N GLY A 111 5.57 -38.10 -13.23
CA GLY A 111 6.51 -37.66 -12.18
C GLY A 111 6.71 -36.16 -11.97
N LYS A 112 6.08 -35.26 -12.73
CA LYS A 112 6.21 -33.80 -12.48
C LYS A 112 5.31 -33.35 -11.32
N LYS A 113 5.91 -32.88 -10.22
CA LYS A 113 5.19 -32.27 -9.09
C LYS A 113 4.80 -30.82 -9.41
N TRP A 114 3.51 -30.53 -9.36
CA TRP A 114 2.95 -29.18 -9.49
C TRP A 114 2.73 -28.57 -8.10
N PHE A 115 3.11 -27.31 -7.93
CA PHE A 115 2.98 -26.60 -6.65
C PHE A 115 1.81 -25.63 -6.62
N TRP A 116 1.28 -25.21 -7.77
CA TRP A 116 0.01 -24.50 -7.80
C TRP A 116 -1.15 -25.46 -7.42
N PRO A 117 -2.09 -25.10 -6.54
CA PRO A 117 -2.40 -23.77 -6.01
C PRO A 117 -1.81 -23.45 -4.62
N LEU A 118 -0.84 -24.22 -4.12
CA LEU A 118 -0.19 -24.02 -2.81
C LEU A 118 0.70 -22.76 -2.77
N VAL A 119 1.17 -22.31 -3.93
CA VAL A 119 2.04 -21.14 -4.04
C VAL A 119 1.29 -19.87 -3.63
N LYS A 120 1.83 -19.18 -2.63
CA LYS A 120 1.30 -17.89 -2.13
C LYS A 120 1.65 -16.73 -3.06
N CYS A 121 2.92 -16.60 -3.43
CA CYS A 121 3.46 -15.51 -4.24
C CYS A 121 4.70 -16.03 -4.99
N VAL A 122 4.98 -15.46 -6.16
CA VAL A 122 6.23 -15.64 -6.90
C VAL A 122 6.86 -14.25 -7.05
N THR A 123 8.08 -14.07 -6.55
CA THR A 123 8.83 -12.82 -6.69
C THR A 123 9.91 -12.98 -7.75
N VAL A 124 9.86 -12.14 -8.79
CA VAL A 124 10.86 -12.12 -9.87
C VAL A 124 11.70 -10.85 -9.74
N ARG A 125 13.03 -11.00 -9.69
CA ARG A 125 13.97 -9.88 -9.71
C ARG A 125 14.71 -9.89 -11.04
N VAL A 126 14.69 -8.75 -11.74
CA VAL A 126 15.38 -8.59 -13.02
C VAL A 126 16.56 -7.63 -12.80
N PRO A 127 17.82 -8.11 -12.81
CA PRO A 127 18.97 -7.24 -12.64
C PRO A 127 19.11 -6.27 -13.82
N ASN A 128 19.72 -5.11 -13.58
CA ASN A 128 20.10 -4.14 -14.60
C ASN A 128 18.94 -3.60 -15.48
N LYS A 129 17.72 -3.55 -14.96
CA LYS A 129 16.58 -2.90 -15.63
C LYS A 129 16.29 -1.54 -15.01
N SER A 130 16.76 -0.47 -15.66
CA SER A 130 16.58 0.92 -15.19
C SER A 130 15.12 1.27 -14.89
N LEU A 131 14.18 0.77 -15.70
CA LEU A 131 12.75 1.03 -15.57
C LEU A 131 12.10 0.48 -14.28
N LEU A 132 12.73 -0.51 -13.64
CA LEU A 132 12.18 -1.22 -12.47
C LEU A 132 13.09 -1.12 -11.24
N GLN A 133 14.01 -0.15 -11.22
CA GLN A 133 14.98 -0.03 -10.12
C GLN A 133 14.32 0.32 -8.79
N HIS A 134 13.32 1.21 -8.83
CA HIS A 134 12.56 1.68 -7.68
C HIS A 134 11.05 1.43 -7.84
N VAL A 135 10.67 0.65 -8.85
CA VAL A 135 9.28 0.31 -9.16
C VAL A 135 9.07 -1.19 -9.06
N THR A 136 8.09 -1.60 -8.27
CA THR A 136 7.65 -3.00 -8.19
C THR A 136 6.32 -3.16 -8.89
N LEU A 137 6.29 -4.01 -9.92
CA LEU A 137 5.04 -4.44 -10.56
C LEU A 137 4.50 -5.67 -9.83
N VAL A 138 3.21 -5.65 -9.49
CA VAL A 138 2.54 -6.77 -8.84
C VAL A 138 1.39 -7.23 -9.71
N ASP A 139 1.50 -8.45 -10.24
CA ASP A 139 0.41 -9.13 -10.94
C ASP A 139 -0.50 -9.80 -9.90
N LEU A 140 -1.71 -9.26 -9.76
CA LEU A 140 -2.68 -9.73 -8.78
C LEU A 140 -3.60 -10.78 -9.41
N PRO A 141 -3.98 -11.84 -8.69
CA PRO A 141 -4.90 -12.84 -9.21
C PRO A 141 -6.23 -12.18 -9.60
N GLY A 142 -6.82 -12.64 -10.71
CA GLY A 142 -8.18 -12.26 -11.07
C GLY A 142 -9.20 -12.67 -10.00
N ASN A 143 -10.38 -12.08 -10.06
CA ASN A 143 -11.51 -12.48 -9.23
C ASN A 143 -11.77 -13.99 -9.33
N GLY A 144 -12.04 -14.64 -8.19
CA GLY A 144 -12.47 -16.04 -8.20
C GLY A 144 -11.32 -17.03 -8.24
N ASP A 145 -10.15 -16.62 -7.72
CA ASP A 145 -9.11 -17.56 -7.31
C ASP A 145 -9.71 -18.71 -6.48
N CYS A 146 -9.37 -19.94 -6.84
CA CYS A 146 -9.82 -21.12 -6.11
C CYS A 146 -9.28 -21.16 -4.68
N ASN A 147 -8.17 -20.46 -4.40
CA ASN A 147 -7.60 -20.31 -3.08
C ASN A 147 -8.17 -19.06 -2.37
N LYS A 148 -9.03 -19.29 -1.38
CA LYS A 148 -9.66 -18.24 -0.58
C LYS A 148 -8.65 -17.37 0.20
N SER A 149 -7.52 -17.92 0.62
CA SER A 149 -6.49 -17.15 1.33
C SER A 149 -5.84 -16.14 0.39
N ARG A 150 -5.59 -16.54 -0.86
CA ARG A 150 -5.02 -15.69 -1.90
C ARG A 150 -6.01 -14.62 -2.38
N ASP A 151 -7.29 -14.96 -2.49
CA ASP A 151 -8.39 -14.00 -2.78
C ASP A 151 -8.57 -12.92 -1.69
N GLN A 152 -8.12 -13.17 -0.45
CA GLN A 152 -8.10 -12.14 0.60
C GLN A 152 -6.78 -11.36 0.61
N MET A 153 -5.67 -12.02 0.30
CA MET A 153 -4.33 -11.44 0.38
C MET A 153 -4.11 -10.28 -0.59
N TRP A 154 -4.59 -10.40 -1.83
CA TRP A 154 -4.38 -9.35 -2.83
C TRP A 154 -5.02 -8.01 -2.43
N LYS A 155 -6.07 -8.03 -1.59
CA LYS A 155 -6.72 -6.82 -1.06
C LYS A 155 -5.86 -6.05 -0.08
N GLY A 156 -4.95 -6.72 0.64
CA GLY A 156 -3.94 -6.04 1.44
C GLY A 156 -2.92 -5.35 0.53
N ILE A 157 -2.44 -6.08 -0.48
CA ILE A 157 -1.42 -5.59 -1.41
C ILE A 157 -1.93 -4.39 -2.22
N VAL A 158 -3.18 -4.42 -2.70
CA VAL A 158 -3.74 -3.34 -3.52
C VAL A 158 -3.81 -2.00 -2.76
N GLY A 159 -3.98 -2.03 -1.44
CA GLY A 159 -3.95 -0.82 -0.60
C GLY A 159 -2.57 -0.17 -0.50
N ASP A 160 -1.51 -0.95 -0.72
CA ASP A 160 -0.11 -0.51 -0.75
C ASP A 160 0.35 -0.05 -2.14
N CYS A 161 -0.45 -0.26 -3.18
CA CYS A 161 -0.13 0.19 -4.52
C CYS A 161 -0.31 1.72 -4.65
N SER A 162 0.73 2.40 -5.15
CA SER A 162 0.66 3.83 -5.52
C SER A 162 -0.14 4.07 -6.81
N THR A 163 -0.23 3.06 -7.68
CA THR A 163 -1.00 3.11 -8.92
C THR A 163 -1.60 1.74 -9.20
N VAL A 164 -2.86 1.72 -9.64
CA VAL A 164 -3.58 0.49 -9.98
C VAL A 164 -3.83 0.43 -11.47
N TRP A 165 -3.40 -0.67 -12.11
CA TRP A 165 -3.66 -0.94 -13.53
C TRP A 165 -4.80 -1.94 -13.68
N ILE A 166 -5.83 -1.58 -14.44
CA ILE A 166 -6.96 -2.44 -14.77
C ILE A 166 -6.85 -2.81 -16.24
N VAL A 167 -6.54 -4.07 -16.53
CA VAL A 167 -6.33 -4.56 -17.90
C VAL A 167 -7.58 -5.28 -18.40
N THR A 168 -8.15 -4.83 -19.52
CA THR A 168 -9.33 -5.44 -20.16
C THR A 168 -9.16 -5.50 -21.68
N GLU A 169 -9.87 -6.40 -22.36
CA GLU A 169 -9.80 -6.47 -23.83
C GLU A 169 -10.56 -5.32 -24.50
N SER A 170 -9.99 -4.79 -25.58
CA SER A 170 -10.50 -3.59 -26.27
C SER A 170 -11.86 -3.78 -26.95
N ASN A 171 -12.31 -5.01 -27.16
CA ASN A 171 -13.63 -5.30 -27.73
C ASN A 171 -14.80 -5.04 -26.76
N ARG A 172 -14.56 -4.92 -25.43
CA ARG A 172 -15.60 -4.75 -24.40
C ARG A 172 -15.20 -3.91 -23.16
N PRO A 173 -14.32 -2.90 -23.24
CA PRO A 173 -13.73 -2.30 -22.04
C PRO A 173 -14.77 -1.55 -21.18
N ALA A 174 -15.73 -0.87 -21.80
CA ALA A 174 -16.81 -0.19 -21.09
C ALA A 174 -17.86 -1.16 -20.51
N SER A 175 -18.07 -2.32 -21.15
CA SER A 175 -19.09 -3.30 -20.76
C SER A 175 -18.56 -4.43 -19.86
N GLU A 176 -17.26 -4.41 -19.54
CA GLU A 176 -16.59 -5.39 -18.68
C GLU A 176 -17.01 -5.22 -17.21
N LYS A 177 -18.15 -5.82 -16.86
CA LYS A 177 -18.76 -5.68 -15.53
C LYS A 177 -17.82 -6.08 -14.41
N GLU A 178 -17.01 -7.11 -14.62
CA GLU A 178 -16.12 -7.64 -13.59
C GLU A 178 -15.04 -6.63 -13.20
N ALA A 179 -14.43 -5.94 -14.16
CA ALA A 179 -13.42 -4.91 -13.90
C ALA A 179 -13.99 -3.77 -13.04
N TRP A 180 -15.20 -3.30 -13.38
CA TRP A 180 -15.86 -2.26 -12.61
C TRP A 180 -16.29 -2.72 -11.22
N GLU A 181 -16.80 -3.94 -11.09
CA GLU A 181 -17.17 -4.52 -9.78
C GLU A 181 -15.95 -4.70 -8.87
N ILE A 182 -14.79 -5.10 -9.43
CA ILE A 182 -13.52 -5.18 -8.70
C ILE A 182 -13.15 -3.79 -8.21
N LEU A 183 -13.10 -2.79 -9.10
CA LEU A 183 -12.72 -1.43 -8.77
C LEU A 183 -13.64 -0.82 -7.70
N GLU A 184 -14.96 -1.01 -7.81
CA GLU A 184 -15.91 -0.58 -6.79
C GLU A 184 -15.71 -1.30 -5.45
N SER A 185 -15.33 -2.58 -5.48
CA SER A 185 -15.13 -3.36 -4.25
C SER A 185 -13.86 -2.97 -3.48
N VAL A 186 -12.86 -2.40 -4.17
CA VAL A 186 -11.59 -1.97 -3.55
C VAL A 186 -11.46 -0.47 -3.42
N SER A 187 -12.42 0.33 -3.89
CA SER A 187 -12.32 1.79 -3.94
C SER A 187 -11.97 2.41 -2.58
N SER A 188 -12.50 1.88 -1.48
CA SER A 188 -12.16 2.32 -0.12
C SER A 188 -10.76 1.89 0.31
N LEU A 189 -10.27 0.73 -0.14
CA LEU A 189 -8.95 0.18 0.17
C LEU A 189 -7.84 0.89 -0.59
N ILE A 190 -8.09 1.33 -1.82
CA ILE A 190 -7.12 2.06 -2.64
C ILE A 190 -7.23 3.57 -2.44
N GLY A 191 -8.41 4.07 -2.09
CA GLY A 191 -8.70 5.47 -1.80
C GLY A 191 -8.27 5.87 -0.39
N ASN A 192 -9.23 6.20 0.48
CA ASN A 192 -8.94 6.71 1.84
C ASN A 192 -8.18 5.70 2.72
N GLY A 193 -8.41 4.40 2.53
CA GLY A 193 -7.72 3.32 3.23
C GLY A 193 -6.39 2.90 2.60
N GLY A 194 -5.93 3.58 1.54
CA GLY A 194 -4.75 3.20 0.77
C GLY A 194 -3.90 4.38 0.33
N GLU A 195 -3.02 4.12 -0.63
CA GLU A 195 -2.06 5.11 -1.17
C GLU A 195 -2.19 5.32 -2.68
N CYS A 196 -3.22 4.77 -3.31
CA CYS A 196 -3.37 4.86 -4.75
C CYS A 196 -3.62 6.30 -5.18
N GLN A 197 -2.74 6.79 -6.05
CA GLN A 197 -2.76 8.13 -6.64
C GLN A 197 -3.43 8.13 -8.00
N GLN A 198 -3.19 7.07 -8.79
CA GLN A 198 -3.68 6.98 -10.16
C GLN A 198 -4.27 5.61 -10.45
N ILE A 199 -5.33 5.60 -11.24
CA ILE A 199 -5.89 4.38 -11.84
C ILE A 199 -5.67 4.47 -13.33
N HIS A 200 -5.01 3.47 -13.92
CA HIS A 200 -4.86 3.36 -15.36
C HIS A 200 -5.72 2.21 -15.86
N PHE A 201 -6.65 2.51 -16.74
CA PHE A 201 -7.48 1.53 -17.41
C PHE A 201 -6.85 1.21 -18.77
N ILE A 202 -6.37 -0.02 -18.94
CA ILE A 202 -5.59 -0.46 -20.09
C ILE A 202 -6.46 -1.39 -20.94
N CYS A 203 -6.90 -0.88 -22.10
CA CYS A 203 -7.60 -1.63 -23.13
C CYS A 203 -6.57 -2.36 -24.01
N THR A 204 -6.32 -3.64 -23.74
CA THR A 204 -5.36 -4.47 -24.49
C THR A 204 -5.98 -5.08 -25.74
N LYS A 205 -5.13 -5.57 -26.66
CA LYS A 205 -5.53 -6.14 -27.96
C LYS A 205 -6.33 -5.14 -28.81
N SER A 206 -5.88 -3.89 -28.85
CA SER A 206 -6.49 -2.85 -29.70
C SER A 206 -6.38 -3.12 -31.20
N ASP A 207 -5.55 -4.07 -31.60
CA ASP A 207 -5.34 -4.50 -32.98
C ASP A 207 -6.42 -5.46 -33.53
N LEU A 208 -7.47 -5.76 -32.74
CA LEU A 208 -8.56 -6.65 -33.14
C LEU A 208 -9.56 -5.94 -34.07
N LEU A 209 -9.24 -5.89 -35.36
CA LEU A 209 -10.22 -5.74 -36.44
C LEU A 209 -10.38 -7.08 -37.15
N ASP A 210 -11.52 -7.31 -37.80
CA ASP A 210 -11.65 -8.43 -38.74
C ASP A 210 -10.58 -8.22 -39.83
N ASP A 211 -9.57 -9.10 -39.86
CA ASP A 211 -8.54 -9.18 -40.90
C ASP A 211 -9.23 -9.66 -42.21
N SER A 212 -10.10 -8.83 -42.78
CA SER A 212 -10.58 -9.00 -44.14
C SER A 212 -9.43 -8.65 -45.07
N ASP A 213 -9.00 -9.62 -45.89
CA ASP A 213 -7.90 -9.49 -46.85
C ASP A 213 -8.14 -8.37 -47.90
N ASP A 214 -9.36 -7.81 -47.97
CA ASP A 214 -9.75 -6.75 -48.90
C ASP A 214 -9.46 -5.32 -48.40
N LEU A 215 -9.03 -5.12 -47.15
CA LEU A 215 -8.80 -3.77 -46.60
C LEU A 215 -7.34 -3.31 -46.74
N SER A 216 -7.17 -2.07 -47.21
CA SER A 216 -5.83 -1.47 -47.27
C SER A 216 -5.26 -1.19 -45.87
N ARG A 217 -3.93 -1.16 -45.75
CA ARG A 217 -3.23 -0.85 -44.49
C ARG A 217 -3.71 0.46 -43.84
N ALA A 218 -4.02 1.48 -44.63
CA ALA A 218 -4.53 2.76 -44.15
C ALA A 218 -5.94 2.63 -43.56
N HIS A 219 -6.84 1.87 -44.19
CA HIS A 219 -8.18 1.63 -43.65
C HIS A 219 -8.14 0.84 -42.34
N ILE A 220 -7.25 -0.15 -42.23
CA ILE A 220 -7.04 -0.91 -40.99
C ILE A 220 -6.50 0.01 -39.89
N HIS A 221 -5.50 0.84 -40.21
CA HIS A 221 -4.94 1.83 -39.29
C HIS A 221 -6.03 2.77 -38.75
N ASP A 222 -6.80 3.41 -39.64
CA ASP A 222 -7.82 4.37 -39.26
C ASP A 222 -8.95 3.71 -38.46
N GLY A 223 -9.30 2.46 -38.80
CA GLY A 223 -10.22 1.64 -38.03
C GLY A 223 -9.74 1.37 -36.60
N ILE A 224 -8.46 1.06 -36.42
CA ILE A 224 -7.85 0.83 -35.09
C ILE A 224 -7.86 2.13 -34.29
N VAL A 225 -7.43 3.25 -34.88
CA VAL A 225 -7.39 4.55 -34.22
C VAL A 225 -8.80 5.00 -33.79
N MET A 226 -9.79 4.85 -34.67
CA MET A 226 -11.18 5.17 -34.35
C MET A 226 -11.73 4.29 -33.22
N THR A 227 -11.48 2.97 -33.28
CA THR A 227 -11.93 2.03 -32.24
C THR A 227 -11.27 2.33 -30.90
N ASN A 228 -9.98 2.68 -30.90
CA ASN A 228 -9.25 3.10 -29.70
C ASN A 228 -9.86 4.35 -29.07
N GLN A 229 -10.20 5.35 -29.88
CA GLN A 229 -10.85 6.56 -29.38
C GLN A 229 -12.23 6.26 -28.79
N GLN A 230 -13.04 5.44 -29.47
CA GLN A 230 -14.35 5.00 -28.97
C GLN A 230 -14.24 4.22 -27.65
N ALA A 231 -13.24 3.34 -27.53
CA ALA A 231 -12.98 2.60 -26.30
C ALA A 231 -12.64 3.55 -25.13
N LYS A 232 -11.78 4.54 -25.36
CA LYS A 232 -11.42 5.55 -24.36
C LYS A 232 -12.62 6.37 -23.90
N ASP A 233 -13.42 6.85 -24.84
CA ASP A 233 -14.61 7.66 -24.54
C ASP A 233 -15.67 6.83 -23.81
N GLY A 234 -15.86 5.57 -24.20
CA GLY A 234 -16.75 4.62 -23.53
C GLY A 234 -16.35 4.36 -22.08
N VAL A 235 -15.07 4.07 -21.82
CA VAL A 235 -14.55 3.82 -20.47
C VAL A 235 -14.68 5.07 -19.59
N ARG A 236 -14.33 6.25 -20.11
CA ARG A 236 -14.49 7.52 -19.37
C ARG A 236 -15.95 7.80 -19.03
N LYS A 237 -16.87 7.56 -19.98
CA LYS A 237 -18.31 7.74 -19.74
C LYS A 237 -18.84 6.79 -18.67
N GLU A 238 -18.38 5.54 -18.63
CA GLU A 238 -18.77 4.59 -17.58
C GLU A 238 -18.15 4.93 -16.23
N PHE A 239 -16.88 5.34 -16.20
CA PHE A 239 -16.22 5.86 -14.99
C PHE A 239 -17.03 7.02 -14.40
N ASN A 240 -17.46 7.98 -15.21
CA ASN A 240 -18.22 9.16 -14.77
C ASN A 240 -19.60 8.85 -14.16
N LYS A 241 -20.14 7.65 -14.38
CA LYS A 241 -21.37 7.19 -13.72
C LYS A 241 -21.11 6.62 -12.32
N ARG A 242 -19.87 6.32 -11.96
CA ARG A 242 -19.47 5.56 -10.76
C ARG A 242 -19.17 6.49 -9.59
N SER A 243 -20.22 7.05 -8.99
CA SER A 243 -20.09 8.03 -7.88
C SER A 243 -19.29 7.54 -6.66
N LYS A 244 -19.15 6.24 -6.45
CA LYS A 244 -18.30 5.69 -5.37
C LYS A 244 -16.81 5.85 -5.65
N ILE A 245 -16.39 5.71 -6.90
CA ILE A 245 -14.99 5.77 -7.31
C ILE A 245 -14.60 7.23 -7.53
N ASN A 246 -15.47 8.01 -8.19
CA ASN A 246 -15.21 9.40 -8.56
C ASN A 246 -15.13 10.35 -7.35
N LYS A 247 -15.54 9.88 -6.17
CA LYS A 247 -15.26 10.57 -4.90
C LYS A 247 -13.77 10.57 -4.57
N HIS A 248 -13.04 9.50 -4.92
CA HIS A 248 -11.63 9.32 -4.57
C HIS A 248 -10.69 9.64 -5.74
N PHE A 249 -11.16 9.47 -6.98
CA PHE A 249 -10.37 9.61 -8.19
C PHE A 249 -11.07 10.58 -9.15
N THR A 250 -10.41 11.69 -9.47
CA THR A 250 -10.84 12.64 -10.50
C THR A 250 -10.38 12.20 -11.89
N ASP A 251 -10.84 12.89 -12.94
CA ASP A 251 -10.42 12.64 -14.32
C ASP A 251 -8.90 12.75 -14.51
N ASP A 252 -8.20 13.59 -13.73
CA ASP A 252 -6.73 13.72 -13.81
C ASP A 252 -6.00 12.48 -13.26
N SER A 253 -6.61 11.82 -12.26
CA SER A 253 -6.10 10.60 -11.64
C SER A 253 -6.53 9.31 -12.35
N PHE A 254 -7.45 9.39 -13.32
CA PHE A 254 -7.96 8.25 -14.08
C PHE A 254 -7.57 8.36 -15.56
N LYS A 255 -6.63 7.52 -16.00
CA LYS A 255 -6.14 7.51 -17.39
C LYS A 255 -6.60 6.25 -18.12
N VAL A 256 -6.94 6.39 -19.40
CA VAL A 256 -7.32 5.26 -20.25
C VAL A 256 -6.31 5.12 -21.38
N PHE A 257 -5.72 3.94 -21.51
CA PHE A 257 -4.76 3.60 -22.53
C PHE A 257 -5.32 2.51 -23.44
N THR A 258 -4.97 2.56 -24.71
CA THR A 258 -5.30 1.52 -25.70
C THR A 258 -4.02 0.95 -26.25
N VAL A 259 -3.74 -0.32 -25.92
CA VAL A 259 -2.44 -0.94 -26.17
C VAL A 259 -2.54 -2.19 -27.03
N SER A 260 -1.55 -2.36 -27.90
CA SER A 260 -1.34 -3.60 -28.64
C SER A 260 0.11 -4.04 -28.50
N SER A 261 0.33 -5.10 -27.73
CA SER A 261 1.66 -5.72 -27.62
C SER A 261 2.11 -6.34 -28.94
N LYS A 262 1.17 -6.81 -29.78
CA LYS A 262 1.47 -7.38 -31.10
C LYS A 262 2.03 -6.31 -32.04
N GLU A 263 1.34 -5.18 -32.14
CA GLU A 263 1.77 -4.06 -32.98
C GLU A 263 3.04 -3.40 -32.44
N PHE A 264 3.21 -3.33 -31.13
CA PHE A 264 4.44 -2.78 -30.54
C PHE A 264 5.69 -3.64 -30.86
N LEU A 265 5.54 -4.96 -30.88
CA LEU A 265 6.65 -5.87 -31.19
C LEU A 265 6.90 -6.06 -32.68
N LYS A 266 5.86 -5.96 -33.53
CA LYS A 266 5.92 -6.32 -34.96
C LYS A 266 5.74 -5.15 -35.94
N GLY A 267 5.07 -4.06 -35.53
CA GLY A 267 4.89 -2.83 -36.32
C GLY A 267 4.18 -3.01 -37.66
N LYS A 268 3.02 -3.68 -37.69
CA LYS A 268 2.32 -4.01 -38.96
C LYS A 268 1.34 -2.93 -39.40
N HIS A 269 0.70 -2.23 -38.48
CA HIS A 269 -0.35 -1.25 -38.75
C HIS A 269 -0.16 0.03 -37.94
N LEU A 270 0.38 -0.06 -36.71
CA LEU A 270 0.62 1.10 -35.84
C LEU A 270 2.11 1.39 -35.66
N SER A 271 2.45 2.66 -35.44
CA SER A 271 3.75 3.07 -34.90
C SER A 271 3.86 2.71 -33.41
N PRO A 272 5.08 2.58 -32.86
CA PRO A 272 5.28 2.32 -31.43
C PRO A 272 4.54 3.32 -30.52
N GLU A 273 4.54 4.60 -30.87
CA GLU A 273 3.89 5.68 -30.12
C GLU A 273 2.35 5.53 -30.08
N GLU A 274 1.76 5.10 -31.19
CA GLU A 274 0.32 4.85 -31.32
C GLU A 274 -0.16 3.64 -30.53
N THR A 275 0.74 2.71 -30.19
CA THR A 275 0.41 1.60 -29.27
C THR A 275 0.31 2.02 -27.81
N GLU A 276 0.73 3.25 -27.48
CA GLU A 276 0.73 3.84 -26.14
C GLU A 276 1.55 3.09 -25.06
N ILE A 277 2.18 1.96 -25.40
CA ILE A 277 3.13 1.26 -24.53
C ILE A 277 4.30 2.18 -24.14
N PRO A 278 4.87 3.02 -25.03
CA PRO A 278 5.88 4.01 -24.64
C PRO A 278 5.37 5.00 -23.58
N LYS A 279 4.07 5.35 -23.57
CA LYS A 279 3.50 6.25 -22.55
C LYS A 279 3.44 5.56 -21.18
N LEU A 280 3.10 4.27 -21.14
CA LEU A 280 3.17 3.47 -19.92
C LEU A 280 4.61 3.30 -19.44
N GLN A 281 5.57 3.11 -20.35
CA GLN A 281 7.00 3.09 -20.01
C GLN A 281 7.47 4.43 -19.46
N GLY A 282 7.10 5.55 -20.09
CA GLY A 282 7.38 6.90 -19.59
C GLY A 282 6.84 7.11 -18.18
N PHE A 283 5.61 6.68 -17.91
CA PHE A 283 5.04 6.73 -16.57
C PHE A 283 5.84 5.92 -15.53
N LEU A 284 6.27 4.70 -15.87
CA LEU A 284 7.12 3.92 -14.97
C LEU A 284 8.49 4.58 -14.75
N GLN A 285 9.04 5.23 -15.78
CA GLN A 285 10.28 5.99 -15.69
C GLN A 285 10.11 7.20 -14.75
N ASP A 286 9.03 7.95 -14.88
CA ASP A 286 8.72 9.09 -14.00
C ASP A 286 8.65 8.65 -12.52
N LEU A 287 7.97 7.52 -12.25
CA LEU A 287 7.91 6.94 -10.90
C LEU A 287 9.29 6.55 -10.37
N ASN A 288 10.13 5.99 -11.25
CA ASN A 288 11.48 5.58 -10.91
C ASN A 288 12.40 6.79 -10.63
N ASP A 289 12.25 7.87 -11.41
CA ASP A 289 13.04 9.10 -11.30
C ASP A 289 12.63 9.98 -10.11
N CYS A 290 11.37 9.90 -9.68
CA CYS A 290 10.90 10.54 -8.46
C CYS A 290 11.58 10.02 -7.18
N HIS A 291 12.29 8.89 -7.26
CA HIS A 291 13.00 8.32 -6.12
C HIS A 291 14.37 8.99 -5.91
N SER A 292 14.36 10.09 -5.16
CA SER A 292 15.54 10.93 -4.92
C SER A 292 16.49 10.40 -3.84
N GLU A 293 16.71 9.07 -3.75
CA GLU A 293 17.69 8.49 -2.83
C GLU A 293 19.06 9.18 -2.97
N ILE A 294 19.48 9.44 -4.21
CA ILE A 294 20.74 10.15 -4.50
C ILE A 294 20.74 11.57 -3.91
N VAL A 295 19.64 12.33 -4.02
CA VAL A 295 19.54 13.68 -3.44
C VAL A 295 19.61 13.60 -1.91
N ASN A 296 18.98 12.61 -1.29
CA ASN A 296 19.05 12.40 0.15
C ASN A 296 20.46 12.00 0.62
N TYR A 297 21.16 11.13 -0.13
CA TYR A 297 22.54 10.74 0.15
C TYR A 297 23.51 11.90 -0.03
N VAL A 298 23.41 12.65 -1.13
CA VAL A 298 24.25 13.81 -1.44
C VAL A 298 24.00 14.92 -0.41
N SER A 299 22.74 15.20 -0.09
CA SER A 299 22.42 16.21 0.94
C SER A 299 22.91 15.77 2.31
N GLY A 300 22.73 14.50 2.69
CA GLY A 300 23.25 13.96 3.94
C GLY A 300 24.78 14.02 4.04
N ALA A 301 25.49 13.63 2.99
CA ALA A 301 26.95 13.74 2.92
C ALA A 301 27.42 15.20 2.98
N TYR A 302 26.74 16.10 2.26
CA TYR A 302 27.00 17.53 2.31
C TYR A 302 26.79 18.10 3.72
N GLY A 303 25.72 17.69 4.40
CA GLY A 303 25.47 18.06 5.79
C GLY A 303 26.59 17.62 6.75
N ILE A 304 27.06 16.38 6.63
CA ILE A 304 28.18 15.86 7.44
C ILE A 304 29.47 16.62 7.15
N LEU A 305 29.76 16.88 5.86
CA LEU A 305 30.92 17.68 5.46
C LEU A 305 30.86 19.10 6.01
N ALA A 306 29.68 19.73 5.97
CA ALA A 306 29.45 21.05 6.56
C ALA A 306 29.70 21.02 8.08
N LEU A 307 29.24 19.97 8.79
CA LEU A 307 29.50 19.82 10.22
C LEU A 307 31.00 19.69 10.54
N ILE A 308 31.73 18.86 9.79
CA ILE A 308 33.18 18.67 9.95
C ILE A 308 33.93 19.97 9.68
N GLN A 309 33.58 20.67 8.60
CA GLN A 309 34.17 21.96 8.26
C GLN A 309 33.88 23.02 9.33
N GLY A 310 32.64 23.07 9.84
CA GLY A 310 32.22 23.98 10.90
C GLY A 310 32.87 23.71 12.26
N ALA A 311 33.21 22.44 12.56
CA ALA A 311 33.97 22.07 13.76
C ALA A 311 35.45 22.48 13.65
N ASN A 312 36.01 22.43 12.43
CA ASN A 312 37.40 22.79 12.15
C ASN A 312 37.64 24.31 12.05
N SER A 313 36.60 25.11 11.79
CA SER A 313 36.69 26.58 11.65
C SER A 313 36.68 27.34 12.99
N GLY A 314 37.29 26.77 14.04
CA GLY A 314 37.33 27.25 15.42
C GLY A 314 37.25 28.77 15.62
N GLY A 315 36.03 29.26 15.90
CA GLY A 315 35.77 30.61 16.38
C GLY A 315 35.12 30.56 17.77
N VAL A 316 35.80 31.15 18.75
CA VAL A 316 35.21 31.52 20.05
C VAL A 316 34.30 32.70 19.75
N ASP A 317 32.98 32.52 19.84
CA ASP A 317 32.05 33.53 19.36
C ASP A 317 30.84 33.64 20.29
N ASP A 318 30.71 34.80 20.94
CA ASP A 318 29.75 35.15 21.99
C ASP A 318 28.27 35.06 21.54
N LYS A 319 28.02 34.76 20.26
CA LYS A 319 26.70 34.74 19.62
C LYS A 319 26.07 33.35 19.47
N LYS A 320 26.78 32.27 19.82
CA LYS A 320 26.23 30.90 19.75
C LYS A 320 24.98 30.72 20.62
N GLY A 321 24.96 31.33 21.81
CA GLY A 321 23.80 31.31 22.71
C GLY A 321 22.56 32.00 22.12
N GLU A 322 22.75 33.08 21.37
CA GLU A 322 21.66 33.80 20.67
C GLU A 322 21.08 32.95 19.53
N VAL A 323 21.94 32.31 18.72
CA VAL A 323 21.51 31.40 17.64
C VAL A 323 20.72 30.21 18.19
N CYS A 324 21.21 29.57 19.26
CA CYS A 324 20.49 28.47 19.91
C CYS A 324 19.13 28.92 20.46
N SER A 325 19.07 30.10 21.09
CA SER A 325 17.82 30.63 21.65
C SER A 325 16.79 30.93 20.55
N GLU A 326 17.22 31.47 19.40
CA GLU A 326 16.30 31.74 18.27
C GLU A 326 15.83 30.44 17.60
N LEU A 327 16.72 29.46 17.44
CA LEU A 327 16.35 28.12 16.93
C LEU A 327 15.31 27.45 17.85
N GLU A 328 15.52 27.50 19.17
CA GLU A 328 14.59 26.96 20.16
C GLU A 328 13.24 27.68 20.11
N ARG A 329 13.25 29.02 20.02
CA ARG A 329 12.03 29.82 19.87
C ARG A 329 11.27 29.46 18.60
N ASN A 330 11.97 29.34 17.46
CA ASN A 330 11.38 28.94 16.19
C ASN A 330 10.77 27.55 16.29
N MET A 331 11.49 26.59 16.88
CA MET A 331 11.00 25.22 17.05
C MET A 331 9.72 25.18 17.88
N ILE A 332 9.68 25.84 19.04
CA ILE A 332 8.50 25.90 19.91
C ILE A 332 7.28 26.47 19.16
N LEU A 333 7.48 27.55 18.40
CA LEU A 333 6.40 28.17 17.61
C LEU A 333 5.88 27.24 16.50
N GLN A 334 6.78 26.57 15.78
CA GLN A 334 6.37 25.65 14.72
C GLN A 334 5.67 24.40 15.28
N LEU A 335 6.15 23.85 16.39
CA LEU A 335 5.49 22.74 17.08
C LEU A 335 4.12 23.14 17.62
N ALA A 336 3.97 24.36 18.14
CA ALA A 336 2.67 24.86 18.58
C ALA A 336 1.67 24.96 17.41
N ASN A 337 2.12 25.38 16.22
CA ASN A 337 1.29 25.42 15.02
C ASN A 337 0.86 24.02 14.56
N ILE A 338 1.79 23.06 14.52
CA ILE A 338 1.46 21.64 14.20
C ILE A 338 0.43 21.09 15.19
N ASN A 339 0.66 21.28 16.49
CA ASN A 339 -0.24 20.81 17.52
C ASN A 339 -1.63 21.43 17.41
N LYS A 340 -1.72 22.73 17.13
CA LYS A 340 -2.98 23.43 16.94
C LYS A 340 -3.79 22.84 15.77
N GLU A 341 -3.18 22.73 14.59
CA GLU A 341 -3.84 22.15 13.41
C GLU A 341 -4.31 20.71 13.67
N MET A 342 -3.50 19.95 14.42
CA MET A 342 -3.83 18.59 14.78
C MET A 342 -5.04 18.48 15.71
N GLU A 343 -5.14 19.33 16.72
CA GLU A 343 -6.29 19.38 17.62
C GLU A 343 -7.57 19.81 16.89
N GLU A 344 -7.48 20.81 16.02
CA GLU A 344 -8.59 21.26 15.18
C GLU A 344 -9.08 20.13 14.26
N THR A 345 -8.14 19.36 13.70
CA THR A 345 -8.43 18.20 12.85
C THR A 345 -9.08 17.07 13.65
N ILE A 346 -8.54 16.71 14.81
CA ILE A 346 -9.11 15.66 15.69
C ILE A 346 -10.52 16.04 16.11
N THR A 347 -10.74 17.28 16.53
CA THR A 347 -12.05 17.80 16.93
C THR A 347 -13.05 17.71 15.79
N ALA A 348 -12.62 18.04 14.56
CA ALA A 348 -13.46 17.91 13.37
C ALA A 348 -13.83 16.45 13.07
N PHE A 349 -12.89 15.51 13.18
CA PHE A 349 -13.18 14.08 13.01
C PHE A 349 -14.10 13.55 14.10
N GLU A 350 -13.92 13.96 15.36
CA GLU A 350 -14.77 13.57 16.46
C GLU A 350 -16.23 13.99 16.21
N LYS A 351 -16.45 15.22 15.71
CA LYS A 351 -17.77 15.70 15.30
C LYS A 351 -18.37 14.84 14.17
N CYS A 352 -17.61 14.57 13.11
CA CYS A 352 -18.04 13.72 12.00
C CYS A 352 -18.39 12.30 12.45
N LEU A 353 -17.58 11.71 13.33
CA LEU A 353 -17.81 10.36 13.83
C LEU A 353 -18.99 10.30 14.78
N ASN A 354 -19.23 11.32 15.62
CA ASN A 354 -20.41 11.39 16.47
C ASN A 354 -21.71 11.38 15.63
N ASP A 355 -21.76 12.14 14.53
CA ASP A 355 -22.88 12.09 13.57
C ASP A 355 -23.00 10.71 12.90
N GLY A 356 -21.87 10.11 12.50
CA GLY A 356 -21.82 8.76 11.94
C GLY A 356 -22.34 7.69 12.91
N VAL A 357 -22.00 7.77 14.20
CA VAL A 357 -22.49 6.88 15.26
C VAL A 357 -24.00 7.02 15.44
N GLU A 358 -24.51 8.25 15.51
CA GLU A 358 -25.95 8.51 15.63
C GLU A 358 -26.73 7.96 14.43
N LYS A 359 -26.24 8.20 13.21
CA LYS A 359 -26.82 7.63 11.98
C LYS A 359 -26.76 6.11 11.97
N SER A 360 -25.67 5.53 12.44
CA SER A 360 -25.51 4.06 12.57
C SER A 360 -26.57 3.50 13.52
N LYS A 361 -26.68 4.04 14.74
CA LYS A 361 -27.64 3.61 15.76
C LYS A 361 -29.11 3.73 15.28
N ARG A 362 -29.43 4.74 14.46
CA ARG A 362 -30.79 4.93 13.91
C ARG A 362 -31.14 3.99 12.76
N SER A 363 -30.17 3.65 11.91
CA SER A 363 -30.43 2.94 10.64
C SER A 363 -29.98 1.47 10.60
N TYR A 364 -29.14 1.02 11.53
CA TYR A 364 -28.58 -0.34 11.47
C TYR A 364 -29.68 -1.41 11.47
N GLY A 365 -30.77 -1.22 12.22
CA GLY A 365 -31.84 -2.21 12.33
C GLY A 365 -32.55 -2.48 11.00
N GLU A 366 -32.88 -1.43 10.26
CA GLU A 366 -33.48 -1.54 8.92
C GLU A 366 -32.48 -2.13 7.92
N LYS A 367 -31.25 -1.61 7.89
CA LYS A 367 -30.20 -2.13 6.99
C LYS A 367 -29.91 -3.60 7.25
N LEU A 368 -29.84 -4.02 8.51
CA LEU A 368 -29.63 -5.40 8.92
C LEU A 368 -30.81 -6.30 8.55
N LYS A 369 -32.04 -5.81 8.75
CA LYS A 369 -33.25 -6.52 8.32
C LYS A 369 -33.22 -6.74 6.80
N ASN A 370 -32.90 -5.71 6.04
CA ASN A 370 -32.81 -5.81 4.58
C ASN A 370 -31.70 -6.79 4.19
N PHE A 371 -30.54 -6.75 4.82
CA PHE A 371 -29.45 -7.69 4.57
C PHE A 371 -29.82 -9.16 4.85
N LEU A 372 -30.47 -9.43 5.98
CA LEU A 372 -30.78 -10.80 6.42
C LEU A 372 -32.03 -11.38 5.74
N TYR A 373 -32.93 -10.53 5.26
CA TYR A 373 -34.26 -10.93 4.81
C TYR A 373 -34.62 -10.52 3.37
N HIS A 374 -33.90 -9.61 2.70
CA HIS A 374 -34.16 -9.27 1.30
C HIS A 374 -33.42 -10.21 0.32
N GLY A 375 -34.20 -10.98 -0.44
CA GLY A 375 -33.73 -11.94 -1.43
C GLY A 375 -34.71 -13.13 -1.57
N LYS A 376 -34.94 -13.60 -2.80
CA LYS A 376 -35.98 -14.59 -3.21
C LYS A 376 -36.36 -15.64 -2.15
N ARG A 377 -37.67 -15.95 -2.03
CA ARG A 377 -38.22 -17.05 -1.22
C ARG A 377 -37.45 -18.37 -1.51
N GLY A 378 -36.87 -19.00 -0.48
CA GLY A 378 -36.35 -20.38 -0.56
C GLY A 378 -34.82 -20.55 -0.55
N GLY A 379 -34.39 -21.83 -0.65
CA GLY A 379 -33.06 -22.36 -0.27
C GLY A 379 -31.81 -21.77 -0.94
N ALA A 380 -31.94 -20.92 -1.95
CA ALA A 380 -30.80 -20.21 -2.56
C ALA A 380 -30.20 -19.16 -1.60
N PHE A 381 -31.04 -18.43 -0.86
CA PHE A 381 -30.57 -17.45 0.12
C PHE A 381 -29.88 -18.12 1.32
N HIS A 382 -30.34 -19.31 1.71
CA HIS A 382 -29.71 -20.09 2.78
C HIS A 382 -28.23 -20.38 2.47
N ARG A 383 -27.92 -20.81 1.24
CA ARG A 383 -26.52 -21.06 0.84
C ARG A 383 -25.67 -19.79 0.91
N VAL A 384 -26.21 -18.66 0.45
CA VAL A 384 -25.52 -17.37 0.49
C VAL A 384 -25.23 -16.94 1.93
N LEU A 385 -26.24 -16.93 2.82
CA LEU A 385 -26.05 -16.52 4.21
C LEU A 385 -25.08 -17.47 4.94
N LYS A 386 -25.17 -18.77 4.68
CA LYS A 386 -24.23 -19.76 5.24
C LYS A 386 -22.80 -19.46 4.81
N CYS A 387 -22.57 -19.07 3.55
CA CYS A 387 -21.25 -18.65 3.08
C CYS A 387 -20.79 -17.34 3.72
N VAL A 388 -21.67 -16.33 3.86
CA VAL A 388 -21.37 -15.07 4.54
C VAL A 388 -20.91 -15.32 5.97
N VAL A 389 -21.69 -16.10 6.74
CA VAL A 389 -21.39 -16.42 8.14
C VAL A 389 -20.08 -17.19 8.27
N LYS A 390 -19.89 -18.26 7.47
CA LYS A 390 -18.66 -19.07 7.53
C LYS A 390 -17.39 -18.32 7.13
N ASN A 391 -17.52 -17.23 6.39
CA ASN A 391 -16.41 -16.42 5.91
C ASN A 391 -16.37 -15.05 6.64
N GLY A 392 -16.79 -14.99 7.90
CA GLY A 392 -16.61 -13.79 8.74
C GLY A 392 -17.41 -12.56 8.29
N GLY A 393 -18.58 -12.76 7.68
CA GLY A 393 -19.44 -11.67 7.20
C GLY A 393 -19.21 -11.27 5.75
N VAL A 394 -18.35 -11.97 5.01
CA VAL A 394 -17.97 -11.61 3.63
C VAL A 394 -18.20 -12.78 2.68
N HIS A 395 -18.93 -12.54 1.59
CA HIS A 395 -19.10 -13.54 0.53
C HIS A 395 -19.26 -12.89 -0.83
N LYS A 396 -18.49 -13.37 -1.81
CA LYS A 396 -18.67 -13.04 -3.22
C LYS A 396 -19.17 -14.27 -3.98
N PRO A 397 -20.44 -14.31 -4.41
CA PRO A 397 -20.92 -15.35 -5.30
C PRO A 397 -20.31 -15.18 -6.70
N LYS A 398 -20.16 -16.27 -7.48
CA LYS A 398 -19.67 -16.19 -8.87
C LYS A 398 -20.54 -15.22 -9.69
N ASN A 399 -19.89 -14.28 -10.38
CA ASN A 399 -20.51 -13.27 -11.25
C ASN A 399 -21.58 -12.43 -10.54
N LYS A 400 -21.39 -12.14 -9.25
CA LYS A 400 -22.28 -11.28 -8.46
C LYS A 400 -21.47 -10.35 -7.56
N THR A 401 -22.15 -9.30 -7.11
CA THR A 401 -21.62 -8.30 -6.19
C THR A 401 -21.13 -8.92 -4.87
N LEU A 402 -20.07 -8.33 -4.33
CA LEU A 402 -19.56 -8.65 -3.02
C LEU A 402 -20.62 -8.35 -1.96
N ILE A 403 -20.90 -9.33 -1.10
CA ILE A 403 -21.77 -9.21 0.06
C ILE A 403 -20.88 -9.07 1.28
N ASN A 404 -20.93 -7.93 1.95
CA ASN A 404 -20.10 -7.65 3.13
C ASN A 404 -20.96 -7.00 4.24
N LEU A 405 -21.27 -7.79 5.27
CA LEU A 405 -22.07 -7.31 6.40
C LEU A 405 -21.30 -6.29 7.25
N ASN A 406 -20.00 -6.49 7.45
CA ASN A 406 -19.18 -5.62 8.28
C ASN A 406 -19.05 -4.22 7.67
N MET A 407 -18.81 -4.13 6.36
CA MET A 407 -18.81 -2.84 5.64
C MET A 407 -20.18 -2.17 5.65
N MET A 408 -21.27 -2.94 5.56
CA MET A 408 -22.63 -2.38 5.66
C MET A 408 -22.85 -1.72 7.04
N LEU A 409 -22.42 -2.38 8.11
CA LEU A 409 -22.49 -1.84 9.48
C LEU A 409 -21.58 -0.62 9.66
N ALA A 410 -20.37 -0.65 9.08
CA ALA A 410 -19.41 0.45 9.15
C ALA A 410 -19.80 1.67 8.28
N SER A 411 -20.70 1.49 7.30
CA SER A 411 -20.88 2.46 6.21
C SER A 411 -21.21 3.87 6.70
N CYS A 412 -22.08 4.00 7.71
CA CYS A 412 -22.45 5.32 8.25
C CYS A 412 -21.28 6.04 8.92
N LEU A 413 -20.31 5.30 9.49
CA LEU A 413 -19.10 5.86 10.08
C LEU A 413 -18.12 6.27 8.99
N THR A 414 -17.88 5.41 8.00
CA THR A 414 -16.96 5.73 6.89
C THR A 414 -17.49 6.88 6.04
N ASP A 415 -18.78 6.85 5.69
CA ASP A 415 -19.44 7.90 4.91
C ASP A 415 -19.39 9.26 5.62
N SER A 416 -19.42 9.30 6.96
CA SER A 416 -19.41 10.57 7.71
C SER A 416 -18.04 11.24 7.77
N ILE A 417 -16.95 10.48 7.56
CA ILE A 417 -15.59 11.00 7.57
C ILE A 417 -14.97 11.12 6.19
N ASP A 418 -15.49 10.43 5.16
CA ASP A 418 -14.79 10.21 3.89
C ASP A 418 -14.25 11.46 3.21
N GLU A 419 -15.06 12.52 3.15
CA GLU A 419 -14.67 13.79 2.54
C GLU A 419 -13.59 14.49 3.36
N LYS A 420 -13.79 14.59 4.69
CA LYS A 420 -12.84 15.23 5.59
C LYS A 420 -11.53 14.46 5.64
N PHE A 421 -11.59 13.13 5.61
CA PHE A 421 -10.43 12.24 5.60
C PHE A 421 -9.57 12.47 4.36
N ARG A 422 -10.18 12.50 3.17
CA ARG A 422 -9.49 12.76 1.91
C ARG A 422 -8.82 14.13 1.86
N LYS A 423 -9.49 15.17 2.38
CA LYS A 423 -8.92 16.54 2.46
C LYS A 423 -7.75 16.62 3.46
N THR A 424 -7.79 15.81 4.51
CA THR A 424 -6.75 15.80 5.55
C THR A 424 -5.53 14.98 5.13
N PHE A 425 -5.79 13.82 4.50
CA PHE A 425 -4.79 12.83 4.08
C PHE A 425 -4.97 12.48 2.59
N PRO A 426 -4.65 13.41 1.68
CA PRO A 426 -4.72 13.13 0.25
C PRO A 426 -3.73 12.02 -0.15
N ASN A 427 -4.04 11.35 -1.26
CA ASN A 427 -3.16 10.33 -1.82
C ASN A 427 -2.10 10.93 -2.74
N ASP A 428 -2.46 11.98 -3.49
CA ASP A 428 -1.50 12.76 -4.26
C ASP A 428 -0.50 13.48 -3.34
N SER A 429 0.65 13.88 -3.91
CA SER A 429 1.72 14.56 -3.19
C SER A 429 1.37 16.01 -2.78
N GLU A 430 0.15 16.48 -3.05
CA GLU A 430 -0.28 17.82 -2.73
C GLU A 430 -0.76 17.96 -1.28
N CYS A 431 -0.68 19.18 -0.76
CA CYS A 431 -0.78 19.50 0.67
C CYS A 431 -2.16 19.18 1.26
N GLY A 432 -2.32 18.01 1.88
CA GLY A 432 -3.33 17.80 2.93
C GLY A 432 -3.06 18.69 4.14
N ALA A 433 -4.04 18.86 5.05
CA ALA A 433 -3.90 19.73 6.23
C ALA A 433 -2.59 19.50 7.00
N PHE A 434 -2.22 18.23 7.25
CA PHE A 434 -0.96 17.88 7.90
C PHE A 434 0.27 18.11 7.01
N ASN A 435 0.21 17.72 5.74
CA ASN A 435 1.32 17.91 4.80
C ASN A 435 1.61 19.40 4.57
N GLY A 436 0.58 20.25 4.60
CA GLY A 436 0.70 21.71 4.54
C GLY A 436 1.53 22.25 5.70
N VAL A 437 1.13 21.96 6.95
CA VAL A 437 1.86 22.47 8.12
C VAL A 437 3.27 21.88 8.20
N ILE A 438 3.46 20.59 7.88
CA ILE A 438 4.78 19.95 7.83
C ILE A 438 5.67 20.58 6.76
N LYS A 439 5.12 20.86 5.58
CA LYS A 439 5.85 21.53 4.49
C LYS A 439 6.27 22.94 4.87
N THR A 440 5.42 23.68 5.60
CA THR A 440 5.72 25.03 6.08
C THR A 440 6.60 25.09 7.32
N PHE A 441 6.79 23.96 8.03
CA PHE A 441 7.71 23.89 9.16
C PHE A 441 9.08 24.40 8.71
N SER A 442 9.64 25.34 9.45
CA SER A 442 11.00 25.80 9.18
C SER A 442 11.65 26.35 10.44
N LEU A 443 12.90 25.97 10.65
CA LEU A 443 13.77 26.58 11.64
C LEU A 443 14.26 27.98 11.23
N ASN A 444 13.88 28.45 10.03
CA ASN A 444 14.27 29.74 9.45
C ASN A 444 15.80 29.89 9.35
N THR A 445 16.48 28.79 9.02
CA THR A 445 17.94 28.70 8.94
C THR A 445 18.52 29.69 7.94
N ASP A 446 17.83 29.99 6.83
CA ASP A 446 18.29 30.95 5.82
C ASP A 446 18.44 32.37 6.40
N SER A 447 17.45 32.85 7.17
CA SER A 447 17.53 34.15 7.88
C SER A 447 18.64 34.17 8.93
N LEU A 448 18.83 33.04 9.63
CA LEU A 448 19.92 32.89 10.61
C LEU A 448 21.30 32.87 9.93
N ILE A 449 21.44 32.30 8.74
CA ILE A 449 22.68 32.30 7.96
C ILE A 449 23.07 33.74 7.59
N GLU A 450 22.11 34.57 7.18
CA GLU A 450 22.35 35.98 6.87
C GLU A 450 22.83 36.77 8.09
N LYS A 451 22.22 36.53 9.26
CA LYS A 451 22.55 37.21 10.52
C LYS A 451 23.83 36.68 11.18
N TYR A 452 24.16 35.40 11.00
CA TYR A 452 25.26 34.70 11.67
C TYR A 452 26.10 33.86 10.70
N LYS A 453 26.91 34.53 9.88
CA LYS A 453 27.82 33.88 8.92
C LYS A 453 28.75 32.84 9.55
N ASN A 454 29.14 33.03 10.81
CA ASN A 454 30.08 32.13 11.50
C ASN A 454 29.47 30.77 11.86
N THR A 455 28.14 30.63 11.83
CA THR A 455 27.41 29.37 12.06
C THR A 455 26.75 28.82 10.79
N GLU A 456 27.11 29.35 9.62
CA GLU A 456 26.49 29.02 8.35
C GLU A 456 26.48 27.53 8.07
N LEU A 457 27.62 26.85 8.28
CA LEU A 457 27.75 25.43 8.00
C LEU A 457 26.88 24.56 8.91
N GLN A 458 26.78 24.90 10.20
CA GLN A 458 25.89 24.22 11.15
C GLN A 458 24.42 24.44 10.80
N LEU A 459 24.04 25.65 10.37
CA LEU A 459 22.67 25.97 9.96
C LEU A 459 22.28 25.27 8.64
N ARG A 460 23.23 25.12 7.70
CA ARG A 460 23.04 24.31 6.48
C ARG A 460 22.85 22.83 6.79
N PHE A 461 23.59 22.29 7.77
CA PHE A 461 23.38 20.93 8.27
C PHE A 461 21.97 20.78 8.86
N LEU A 462 21.56 21.70 9.76
CA LEU A 462 20.23 21.66 10.36
C LEU A 462 19.10 21.73 9.33
N LYS A 463 19.25 22.55 8.29
CA LYS A 463 18.31 22.60 7.15
C LYS A 463 18.17 21.25 6.45
N THR A 464 19.27 20.53 6.30
CA THR A 464 19.26 19.19 5.70
C THR A 464 18.55 18.17 6.59
N GLU A 465 18.82 18.20 7.90
CA GLU A 465 18.16 17.31 8.85
C GLU A 465 16.66 17.61 8.99
N GLU A 466 16.27 18.88 8.91
CA GLU A 466 14.88 19.32 8.87
C GLU A 466 14.13 18.65 7.69
N GLU A 467 14.68 18.70 6.48
CA GLU A 467 14.06 18.06 5.30
C GLU A 467 13.99 16.53 5.42
N LYS A 468 15.01 15.88 6.00
CA LYS A 468 14.97 14.44 6.29
C LYS A 468 13.87 14.07 7.28
N ILE A 469 13.72 14.84 8.35
CA ILE A 469 12.66 14.62 9.35
C ILE A 469 11.28 14.80 8.71
N LYS A 470 11.08 15.86 7.91
CA LYS A 470 9.83 16.08 7.15
C LYS A 470 9.51 14.89 6.25
N ALA A 471 10.48 14.40 5.48
CA ALA A 471 10.31 13.26 4.59
C ALA A 471 9.92 11.98 5.36
N LYS A 472 10.62 11.69 6.47
CA LYS A 472 10.31 10.55 7.35
C LYS A 472 8.92 10.67 7.95
N LEU A 473 8.56 11.84 8.46
CA LEU A 473 7.24 12.10 9.05
C LEU A 473 6.12 11.91 8.01
N ASN A 474 6.30 12.42 6.79
CA ASN A 474 5.35 12.21 5.69
C ASN A 474 5.16 10.73 5.35
N ARG A 475 6.23 9.93 5.34
CA ARG A 475 6.14 8.48 5.16
C ARG A 475 5.36 7.82 6.31
N MET A 476 5.67 8.16 7.56
CA MET A 476 4.98 7.61 8.72
C MET A 476 3.48 7.96 8.73
N ILE A 477 3.12 9.19 8.37
CA ILE A 477 1.72 9.62 8.25
C ILE A 477 1.00 8.80 7.17
N ARG A 478 1.63 8.56 6.03
CA ARG A 478 1.06 7.70 4.97
C ARG A 478 0.81 6.27 5.44
N GLU A 479 1.76 5.66 6.13
CA GLU A 479 1.59 4.30 6.66
C GLU A 479 0.50 4.23 7.75
N GLN A 480 0.42 5.25 8.61
CA GLN A 480 -0.55 5.28 9.70
C GLN A 480 -1.96 5.65 9.24
N LYS A 481 -2.15 6.47 8.19
CA LYS A 481 -3.48 6.84 7.69
C LYS A 481 -4.30 5.59 7.32
N LYS A 482 -3.65 4.58 6.72
CA LYS A 482 -4.28 3.29 6.36
C LYS A 482 -4.85 2.60 7.60
N LYS A 483 -4.05 2.55 8.67
CA LYS A 483 -4.43 1.94 9.96
C LYS A 483 -5.54 2.72 10.67
N VAL A 484 -5.52 4.06 10.58
CA VAL A 484 -6.57 4.92 11.15
C VAL A 484 -7.89 4.71 10.41
N TYR A 485 -7.89 4.74 9.07
CA TYR A 485 -9.13 4.62 8.30
C TYR A 485 -9.75 3.22 8.39
N SER A 486 -8.93 2.17 8.25
CA SER A 486 -9.38 0.77 8.30
C SER A 486 -9.92 0.37 9.68
N SER A 487 -9.46 1.01 10.77
CA SER A 487 -9.84 0.62 12.13
C SER A 487 -11.35 0.71 12.39
N LEU A 488 -12.07 1.58 11.70
CA LEU A 488 -13.54 1.65 11.80
C LEU A 488 -14.18 0.31 11.42
N THR A 489 -13.77 -0.25 10.29
CA THR A 489 -14.33 -1.51 9.79
C THR A 489 -13.74 -2.70 10.55
N GLU A 490 -12.44 -2.69 10.85
CA GLU A 490 -11.77 -3.76 11.60
C GLU A 490 -12.35 -3.95 13.00
N THR A 491 -12.66 -2.86 13.72
CA THR A 491 -13.29 -2.94 15.05
C THR A 491 -14.64 -3.64 14.97
N ILE A 492 -15.44 -3.32 13.95
CA ILE A 492 -16.74 -3.99 13.71
C ILE A 492 -16.54 -5.46 13.33
N VAL A 493 -15.56 -5.78 12.48
CA VAL A 493 -15.22 -7.17 12.13
C VAL A 493 -14.89 -7.98 13.38
N ASN A 494 -14.03 -7.45 14.25
CA ASN A 494 -13.59 -8.12 15.48
C ASN A 494 -14.78 -8.36 16.43
N ILE A 495 -15.64 -7.36 16.62
CA ILE A 495 -16.83 -7.50 17.48
C ILE A 495 -17.83 -8.51 16.88
N MET A 496 -17.97 -8.55 15.56
CA MET A 496 -18.89 -9.47 14.88
C MET A 496 -18.40 -10.92 14.81
N GLU A 497 -17.10 -11.16 15.01
CA GLU A 497 -16.48 -12.48 14.86
C GLU A 497 -17.17 -13.56 15.70
N GLU A 498 -17.46 -13.27 16.97
CA GLU A 498 -18.15 -14.18 17.88
C GLU A 498 -19.57 -14.53 17.37
N GLY A 499 -20.29 -13.53 16.86
CA GLY A 499 -21.62 -13.71 16.27
C GLY A 499 -21.59 -14.63 15.05
N TYR A 500 -20.56 -14.50 14.21
CA TYR A 500 -20.35 -15.39 13.07
C TYR A 500 -20.00 -16.82 13.50
N LYS A 501 -19.12 -16.99 14.49
CA LYS A 501 -18.76 -18.31 15.04
C LYS A 501 -19.99 -19.05 15.55
N LYS A 502 -20.78 -18.42 16.42
CA LYS A 502 -22.04 -18.97 16.95
C LYS A 502 -23.04 -19.30 15.84
N ALA A 503 -23.21 -18.40 14.86
CA ALA A 503 -24.12 -18.65 13.75
C ALA A 503 -23.64 -19.80 12.84
N ALA A 504 -22.33 -20.02 12.70
CA ALA A 504 -21.76 -21.06 11.84
C ALA A 504 -21.97 -22.49 12.38
N GLU A 505 -22.20 -22.64 13.69
CA GLU A 505 -22.39 -23.93 14.39
C GLU A 505 -23.74 -24.58 14.09
N PHE A 506 -24.75 -23.79 13.69
CA PHE A 506 -26.08 -24.34 13.43
C PHE A 506 -26.08 -25.27 12.21
N SER A 507 -26.77 -26.41 12.38
CA SER A 507 -27.00 -27.41 11.34
C SER A 507 -28.43 -27.99 11.45
N GLY A 508 -28.86 -28.74 10.44
CA GLY A 508 -30.17 -29.40 10.45
C GLY A 508 -31.36 -28.51 10.06
N LYS A 509 -32.53 -28.81 10.63
CA LYS A 509 -33.76 -28.05 10.39
C LYS A 509 -33.64 -26.67 11.07
N ASP A 510 -34.26 -25.65 10.48
CA ASP A 510 -34.28 -24.26 11.00
C ASP A 510 -32.93 -23.51 11.05
N THR A 511 -31.85 -24.08 10.49
CA THR A 511 -30.52 -23.42 10.43
C THR A 511 -30.56 -21.99 9.90
N LEU A 512 -31.34 -21.71 8.86
CA LEU A 512 -31.47 -20.36 8.30
C LEU A 512 -32.08 -19.37 9.30
N TYR A 513 -33.11 -19.79 10.04
CA TYR A 513 -33.75 -18.96 11.07
C TYR A 513 -32.78 -18.71 12.23
N ASN A 514 -32.14 -19.77 12.73
CA ASN A 514 -31.19 -19.68 13.84
C ASN A 514 -29.99 -18.78 13.50
N MET A 515 -29.43 -18.89 12.28
CA MET A 515 -28.36 -17.99 11.81
C MET A 515 -28.82 -16.52 11.81
N ARG A 516 -30.01 -16.24 11.27
CA ARG A 516 -30.54 -14.87 11.18
C ARG A 516 -30.74 -14.26 12.55
N GLU A 517 -31.42 -14.97 13.45
CA GLU A 517 -31.68 -14.45 14.79
C GLU A 517 -30.40 -14.34 15.62
N THR A 518 -29.43 -15.25 15.46
CA THR A 518 -28.13 -15.14 16.13
C THR A 518 -27.38 -13.88 15.69
N ILE A 519 -27.26 -13.63 14.39
CA ILE A 519 -26.59 -12.42 13.88
C ILE A 519 -27.34 -11.16 14.31
N LYS A 520 -28.67 -11.16 14.21
CA LYS A 520 -29.52 -10.03 14.61
C LYS A 520 -29.39 -9.71 16.09
N ASN A 521 -29.47 -10.73 16.95
CA ASN A 521 -29.35 -10.57 18.40
C ASN A 521 -27.93 -10.13 18.78
N HIS A 522 -26.90 -10.66 18.12
CA HIS A 522 -25.51 -10.23 18.33
C HIS A 522 -25.35 -8.74 18.05
N VAL A 523 -25.76 -8.27 16.86
CA VAL A 523 -25.67 -6.84 16.50
C VAL A 523 -26.48 -5.98 17.47
N HIS A 524 -27.67 -6.42 17.88
CA HIS A 524 -28.51 -5.67 18.82
C HIS A 524 -27.87 -5.58 20.22
N SER A 525 -27.29 -6.68 20.70
CA SER A 525 -26.60 -6.74 22.00
C SER A 525 -25.30 -5.94 22.04
N LYS A 526 -24.66 -5.76 20.87
CA LYS A 526 -23.39 -5.04 20.70
C LYS A 526 -23.57 -3.71 19.97
N LYS A 527 -24.70 -3.02 20.17
CA LYS A 527 -25.00 -1.72 19.51
C LYS A 527 -23.96 -0.62 19.81
N ASP A 528 -23.21 -0.78 20.89
CA ASP A 528 -22.10 0.07 21.28
C ASP A 528 -20.86 -0.12 20.39
N MET A 529 -20.84 -1.12 19.49
CA MET A 529 -19.77 -1.33 18.51
C MET A 529 -19.45 -0.08 17.68
N PHE A 530 -20.46 0.75 17.39
CA PHE A 530 -20.26 1.99 16.64
C PHE A 530 -19.48 3.01 17.47
N GLU A 531 -19.74 3.07 18.77
CA GLU A 531 -19.01 3.92 19.72
C GLU A 531 -17.57 3.42 19.88
N GLN A 532 -17.39 2.11 20.01
CA GLN A 532 -16.08 1.48 20.11
C GLN A 532 -15.24 1.76 18.85
N ALA A 533 -15.82 1.56 17.66
CA ALA A 533 -15.15 1.84 16.38
C ALA A 533 -14.71 3.31 16.27
N LYS A 534 -15.57 4.26 16.66
CA LYS A 534 -15.20 5.68 16.76
C LYS A 534 -14.00 5.87 17.68
N ASN A 535 -14.08 5.36 18.91
CA ASN A 535 -13.05 5.58 19.93
C ASN A 535 -11.72 4.99 19.49
N THR A 536 -11.70 3.78 18.93
CA THR A 536 -10.49 3.15 18.38
C THR A 536 -9.86 3.97 17.26
N MET A 537 -10.66 4.52 16.34
CA MET A 537 -10.13 5.40 15.29
C MET A 537 -9.55 6.68 15.88
N LEU A 538 -10.23 7.33 16.83
CA LEU A 538 -9.76 8.56 17.48
C LEU A 538 -8.48 8.33 18.29
N GLU A 539 -8.36 7.19 18.97
CA GLU A 539 -7.13 6.79 19.66
C GLU A 539 -5.97 6.63 18.69
N LYS A 540 -6.16 5.93 17.57
CA LYS A 540 -5.15 5.81 16.52
C LYS A 540 -4.79 7.17 15.92
N LEU A 541 -5.77 8.04 15.68
CA LEU A 541 -5.51 9.39 15.19
C LEU A 541 -4.71 10.23 16.20
N ARG A 542 -5.02 10.12 17.51
CA ARG A 542 -4.25 10.77 18.58
C ARG A 542 -2.85 10.19 18.71
N SER A 543 -2.64 8.91 18.41
CA SER A 543 -1.30 8.29 18.45
C SER A 543 -0.33 8.90 17.43
N LEU A 544 -0.84 9.54 16.36
CA LEU A 544 -0.01 10.32 15.43
C LEU A 544 0.71 11.48 16.13
N ARG A 545 0.21 11.96 17.29
CA ARG A 545 0.86 13.00 18.11
C ARG A 545 2.10 12.49 18.81
N VAL A 546 2.08 11.21 19.19
CA VAL A 546 3.05 10.58 20.10
C VAL A 546 4.14 9.88 19.30
N CYS A 547 4.32 10.22 18.01
CA CYS A 547 5.51 9.77 17.31
C CYS A 547 6.74 10.33 18.06
N PRO A 548 7.65 9.47 18.55
CA PRO A 548 8.83 9.87 19.34
C PRO A 548 9.89 10.61 18.52
N VAL A 549 9.50 11.16 17.36
CA VAL A 549 10.34 11.88 16.41
C VAL A 549 10.18 13.41 16.57
N LEU A 550 9.16 13.86 17.31
CA LEU A 550 8.96 15.28 17.64
C LEU A 550 9.58 15.65 18.99
#